data_AF-A0A1Y3BLN2-F1
#
_entry.id   AF-A0A1Y3BLN2-F1
#
_cell.length_a   1.000
_cell.length_b   1.000
_cell.length_c   1.000
_cell.angle_alpha   90.00
_cell.angle_beta   90.00
_cell.angle_gamma   90.00
#
_symmetry.space_group_name_H-M   'P 1'
#
loop_
_entity.id
_entity.type
_entity.pdbx_description
1 polymer ?
#
loop_
_entity_poly.entity_id
_entity_poly.type
_entity_poly.pdbx_seq_one_letter_code
_entity_poly.pdbx_strand_id
1 'polypeptide(L)'
;MYVQSGNWNQACVCAREAYSTDDDSYQQLLRSLKQNLVMNGNHNAAAYIANIYLNNHEEAFIILVKGHHWYEAIRLHHFHRLNDCLLQKEFIDEMIDSYDHLIDNLNNKIQIINDYLLRLKELRENKINLDQFSNEKFSGQDDIDTYSDTSSICDTSSLQSYNTGNTNQTLKTNASHSRKIKRMEQKKYLLKKGSTNEDLQIIYAIKELIMQSSQIFQEANGLI
;
A
#
# COMPACT_ATOMS: atom_id res chain seq x y z
N MET A 1 13.58 -12.88 -23.55
CA MET A 1 12.26 -13.31 -23.04
C MET A 1 12.29 -13.55 -21.52
N TYR A 2 13.09 -14.49 -20.99
CA TYR A 2 13.11 -14.78 -19.54
C TYR A 2 13.63 -13.65 -18.63
N VAL A 3 14.61 -12.87 -19.11
CA VAL A 3 15.10 -11.66 -18.39
C VAL A 3 13.98 -10.62 -18.21
N GLN A 4 13.14 -10.46 -19.23
CA GLN A 4 12.02 -9.50 -19.21
C GLN A 4 10.82 -10.02 -18.40
N SER A 5 10.67 -11.34 -18.27
CA SER A 5 9.59 -11.96 -17.48
C SER A 5 9.92 -12.11 -15.99
N GLY A 6 11.06 -11.60 -15.52
CA GLY A 6 11.48 -11.66 -14.12
C GLY A 6 11.87 -13.07 -13.63
N ASN A 7 11.93 -14.08 -14.51
CA ASN A 7 12.31 -15.44 -14.15
C ASN A 7 13.82 -15.62 -14.27
N TRP A 8 14.51 -15.17 -13.23
CA TRP A 8 15.98 -15.13 -13.18
C TRP A 8 16.61 -16.53 -13.23
N ASN A 9 16.00 -17.52 -12.59
CA ASN A 9 16.50 -18.90 -12.60
C ASN A 9 16.58 -19.47 -14.01
N GLN A 10 15.49 -19.36 -14.78
CA GLN A 10 15.46 -19.83 -16.16
C GLN A 10 16.38 -19.02 -17.06
N ALA A 11 16.48 -17.71 -16.83
CA ALA A 11 17.43 -16.86 -17.54
C ALA A 11 18.89 -17.31 -17.33
N CYS A 12 19.28 -17.65 -16.09
CA CYS A 12 20.62 -18.16 -15.77
C CYS A 12 20.89 -19.54 -16.39
N VAL A 13 19.90 -20.45 -16.38
CA VAL A 13 20.04 -21.78 -17.00
C VAL A 13 20.25 -21.66 -18.49
N CYS A 14 19.40 -20.92 -19.21
CA CYS A 14 19.56 -20.71 -20.65
C CYS A 14 20.88 -19.98 -20.98
N ALA A 15 21.30 -19.02 -20.15
CA ALA A 15 22.57 -18.34 -20.35
C ALA A 15 23.77 -19.29 -20.21
N ARG A 16 23.71 -20.23 -19.26
CA ARG A 16 24.76 -21.23 -19.06
C ARG A 16 24.84 -22.26 -20.18
N GLU A 17 23.72 -22.56 -20.83
CA GLU A 17 23.69 -23.45 -22.00
C GLU A 17 24.18 -22.75 -23.28
N ALA A 18 23.99 -21.43 -23.38
CA ALA A 18 24.29 -20.66 -24.58
C ALA A 18 25.72 -20.09 -24.63
N TYR A 19 26.36 -19.88 -23.49
CA TYR A 19 27.67 -19.23 -23.39
C TYR A 19 28.65 -20.07 -22.57
N SER A 20 29.95 -19.92 -22.85
CA SER A 20 30.99 -20.43 -21.97
C SER A 20 31.06 -19.59 -20.70
N THR A 21 31.47 -20.17 -19.58
CA THR A 21 31.55 -19.47 -18.28
C THR A 21 32.53 -18.30 -18.29
N ASP A 22 33.52 -18.34 -19.18
CA ASP A 22 34.57 -17.33 -19.32
C ASP A 22 34.21 -16.24 -20.35
N ASP A 23 33.04 -16.33 -20.99
CA ASP A 23 32.61 -15.32 -21.96
C ASP A 23 32.23 -14.01 -21.25
N ASP A 24 32.83 -12.90 -21.69
CA ASP A 24 32.49 -11.56 -21.20
C ASP A 24 31.00 -11.22 -21.38
N SER A 25 30.36 -11.73 -22.45
CA SER A 25 28.93 -11.55 -22.70
C SER A 25 28.06 -12.23 -21.63
N TYR A 26 28.49 -13.38 -21.13
CA TYR A 26 27.80 -14.11 -20.05
C TYR A 26 27.89 -13.32 -18.74
N GLN A 27 29.08 -12.83 -18.40
CA GLN A 27 29.32 -12.01 -17.21
C GLN A 27 28.52 -10.69 -17.25
N GLN A 28 28.47 -10.02 -18.41
CA GLN A 28 27.65 -8.81 -18.60
C GLN A 28 26.16 -9.09 -18.42
N LEU A 29 25.67 -10.20 -18.97
CA LEU A 29 24.27 -10.60 -18.83
C LEU A 29 23.92 -10.85 -17.35
N LEU A 30 24.75 -11.57 -16.60
CA LEU A 30 24.54 -11.81 -15.17
C LEU A 30 24.55 -10.51 -14.35
N ARG A 31 25.45 -9.58 -14.66
CA ARG A 31 25.48 -8.26 -14.01
C ARG A 31 24.19 -7.47 -14.28
N SER A 32 23.70 -7.49 -15.51
CA SER A 32 22.44 -6.82 -15.87
C SER A 32 21.22 -7.47 -15.18
N LEU A 33 21.20 -8.80 -15.11
CA LEU A 33 20.15 -9.57 -14.45
C LEU A 33 20.12 -9.27 -12.94
N LYS A 34 21.28 -9.28 -12.29
CA LYS A 34 21.45 -8.90 -10.89
C LYS A 34 20.93 -7.49 -10.63
N GLN A 35 21.32 -6.50 -11.45
CA GLN A 35 20.83 -5.13 -11.31
C GLN A 35 19.31 -5.03 -11.42
N ASN A 36 18.72 -5.71 -12.40
CA ASN A 36 17.26 -5.76 -12.54
C ASN A 36 16.57 -6.38 -11.30
N LEU A 37 17.17 -7.41 -10.70
CA LEU A 37 16.63 -8.03 -9.49
C LEU A 37 16.70 -7.13 -8.26
N VAL A 38 17.81 -6.39 -8.09
CA VAL A 38 17.93 -5.37 -7.04
C VAL A 38 16.88 -4.28 -7.23
N MET A 39 16.68 -3.79 -8.46
CA MET A 39 15.64 -2.80 -8.76
C MET A 39 14.23 -3.31 -8.49
N ASN A 40 14.00 -4.61 -8.67
CA ASN A 40 12.73 -5.27 -8.36
C ASN A 40 12.57 -5.62 -6.86
N GLY A 41 13.54 -5.27 -6.01
CA GLY A 41 13.53 -5.56 -4.57
C GLY A 41 13.84 -7.02 -4.20
N ASN A 42 14.22 -7.87 -5.17
CA ASN A 42 14.54 -9.28 -4.91
C ASN A 42 16.02 -9.46 -4.60
N HIS A 43 16.42 -8.97 -3.43
CA HIS A 43 17.81 -8.95 -2.96
C HIS A 43 18.39 -10.35 -2.77
N ASN A 44 17.60 -11.31 -2.28
CA ASN A 44 18.02 -12.72 -2.15
C ASN A 44 18.45 -13.34 -3.48
N ALA A 45 17.65 -13.18 -4.54
CA ALA A 45 18.00 -13.70 -5.87
C ALA A 45 19.24 -12.99 -6.46
N ALA A 46 19.31 -11.66 -6.28
CA ALA A 46 20.46 -10.87 -6.74
C ALA A 46 21.77 -11.30 -6.05
N ALA A 47 21.72 -11.49 -4.73
CA ALA A 47 22.85 -11.96 -3.94
C ALA A 47 23.26 -13.39 -4.32
N TYR A 48 22.29 -14.27 -4.64
CA TYR A 48 22.59 -15.61 -5.14
C TYR A 48 23.37 -15.55 -6.46
N ILE A 49 22.98 -14.66 -7.38
CA ILE A 49 23.72 -14.47 -8.64
C ILE A 49 25.14 -13.95 -8.38
N ALA A 50 25.28 -12.94 -7.52
CA ALA A 50 26.59 -12.40 -7.16
C ALA A 50 27.51 -13.45 -6.51
N ASN A 51 26.96 -14.26 -5.60
CA ASN A 51 27.72 -15.26 -4.87
C ASN A 51 28.11 -16.47 -5.75
N ILE A 52 27.12 -17.09 -6.39
CA ILE A 52 27.30 -18.39 -7.07
C ILE A 52 27.80 -18.25 -8.50
N TYR A 53 27.30 -17.26 -9.25
CA TYR A 53 27.62 -17.14 -10.67
C TYR A 53 28.75 -16.15 -10.94
N LEU A 54 28.87 -15.08 -10.15
CA LEU A 54 29.92 -14.07 -10.30
C LEU A 54 31.09 -14.27 -9.32
N ASN A 55 31.01 -15.23 -8.38
CA ASN A 55 32.00 -15.47 -7.32
C ASN A 55 32.40 -14.20 -6.54
N ASN A 56 31.51 -13.21 -6.46
CA ASN A 56 31.74 -11.96 -5.76
C ASN A 56 31.01 -11.97 -4.41
N HIS A 57 31.66 -12.57 -3.42
CA HIS A 57 31.08 -12.78 -2.09
C HIS A 57 30.89 -11.47 -1.31
N GLU A 58 31.79 -10.50 -1.46
CA GLU A 58 31.67 -9.18 -0.82
C GLU A 58 30.45 -8.42 -1.34
N GLU A 59 30.27 -8.40 -2.66
CA GLU A 59 29.11 -7.76 -3.26
C GLU A 59 27.80 -8.48 -2.90
N ALA A 60 27.81 -9.82 -2.84
CA ALA A 60 26.65 -10.59 -2.40
C ALA A 60 26.26 -10.24 -0.95
N PHE A 61 27.24 -10.06 -0.06
CA PHE A 61 27.01 -9.62 1.32
C PHE A 61 26.34 -8.24 1.36
N ILE A 62 26.87 -7.26 0.64
CA ILE A 62 26.33 -5.89 0.62
C ILE A 62 24.88 -5.88 0.10
N ILE A 63 24.58 -6.70 -0.92
CA ILE A 63 23.21 -6.83 -1.44
C ILE A 63 22.25 -7.43 -0.41
N LEU A 64 22.69 -8.43 0.36
CA LEU A 64 21.87 -9.03 1.42
C LEU A 64 21.61 -8.04 2.56
N VAL A 65 22.62 -7.27 2.95
CA VAL A 65 22.52 -6.21 3.97
C VAL A 65 21.47 -5.17 3.56
N LYS A 66 21.57 -4.63 2.33
CA LYS A 66 20.57 -3.69 1.78
C LYS A 66 19.17 -4.31 1.68
N GLY A 67 19.10 -5.61 1.45
CA GLY A 67 17.87 -6.39 1.43
C GLY A 67 17.29 -6.71 2.81
N HIS A 68 17.93 -6.28 3.90
CA HIS A 68 17.56 -6.60 5.27
C HIS A 68 17.55 -8.13 5.55
N HIS A 69 18.35 -8.89 4.81
CA HIS A 69 18.52 -10.34 4.96
C HIS A 69 19.69 -10.63 5.91
N TRP A 70 19.53 -10.23 7.16
CA TRP A 70 20.59 -10.19 8.17
C TRP A 70 21.23 -11.55 8.44
N TYR A 71 20.40 -12.58 8.61
CA TYR A 71 20.88 -13.94 8.90
C TYR A 71 21.64 -14.54 7.72
N GLU A 72 21.15 -14.38 6.49
CA GLU A 72 21.89 -14.83 5.31
C GLU A 72 23.22 -14.08 5.14
N ALA A 73 23.24 -12.76 5.41
CA ALA A 73 24.45 -11.95 5.33
C ALA A 73 25.52 -12.44 6.32
N ILE A 74 25.16 -12.62 7.60
CA ILE A 74 26.07 -13.13 8.64
C ILE A 74 26.58 -14.53 8.27
N ARG A 75 25.68 -15.42 7.82
CA ARG A 75 26.05 -16.78 7.39
C ARG A 75 27.08 -16.73 6.25
N LEU A 76 26.86 -15.88 5.25
CA LEU A 76 27.76 -15.72 4.11
C LEU A 76 29.11 -15.16 4.54
N HIS A 77 29.12 -14.16 5.42
CA HIS A 77 30.33 -13.56 5.99
C HIS A 77 31.20 -14.61 6.71
N HIS A 78 30.61 -15.40 7.60
CA HIS A 78 31.34 -16.45 8.32
C HIS A 78 31.81 -17.59 7.41
N PHE A 79 30.98 -17.99 6.44
CA PHE A 79 31.31 -19.08 5.52
C PHE A 79 32.49 -18.74 4.62
N HIS A 80 32.53 -17.53 4.05
CA HIS A 80 33.59 -17.09 3.15
C HIS A 80 34.75 -16.37 3.88
N ARG A 81 34.66 -16.15 5.19
CA ARG A 81 35.63 -15.40 6.00
C ARG A 81 35.94 -14.04 5.39
N LEU A 82 34.89 -13.28 5.13
CA LEU A 82 35.02 -11.93 4.57
C LEU A 82 35.70 -10.99 5.57
N ASN A 83 36.13 -9.82 5.09
CA ASN A 83 36.82 -8.82 5.89
C ASN A 83 35.97 -8.31 7.06
N ASP A 84 36.49 -8.37 8.29
CA ASP A 84 35.79 -7.90 9.51
C ASP A 84 35.40 -6.42 9.43
N CYS A 85 36.20 -5.59 8.73
CA CYS A 85 35.89 -4.18 8.51
C CYS A 85 34.58 -3.99 7.73
N LEU A 86 34.23 -4.92 6.86
CA LEU A 86 33.01 -4.87 6.05
C LEU A 86 31.78 -5.21 6.91
N LEU A 87 31.90 -6.14 7.85
CA LEU A 87 30.88 -6.38 8.87
C LEU A 87 30.67 -5.14 9.74
N GLN A 88 31.74 -4.53 10.22
CA GLN A 88 31.62 -3.38 11.12
C GLN A 88 31.02 -2.15 10.42
N LYS A 89 31.43 -1.86 9.19
CA LYS A 89 30.97 -0.67 8.47
C LYS A 89 29.63 -0.87 7.79
N GLU A 90 29.49 -1.90 6.98
CA GLU A 90 28.28 -2.02 6.14
C GLU A 90 27.13 -2.66 6.91
N PHE A 91 27.40 -3.66 7.76
CA PHE A 91 26.32 -4.38 8.44
C PHE A 91 25.83 -3.66 9.69
N ILE A 92 26.74 -3.24 10.58
CA ILE A 92 26.33 -2.61 11.84
C ILE A 92 25.70 -1.25 11.59
N ASP A 93 26.30 -0.42 10.74
CA ASP A 93 25.75 0.92 10.45
C ASP A 93 24.36 0.80 9.80
N GLU A 94 24.18 -0.07 8.79
CA GLU A 94 22.87 -0.28 8.14
C GLU A 94 21.84 -0.90 9.11
N MET A 95 22.25 -1.77 10.03
CA MET A 95 21.35 -2.35 11.03
C MET A 95 20.84 -1.26 11.99
N ILE A 96 21.72 -0.36 12.44
CA ILE A 96 21.35 0.77 13.30
C ILE A 96 20.42 1.71 12.55
N ASP A 97 20.77 2.08 11.31
CA ASP A 97 19.95 2.97 10.47
C ASP A 97 18.56 2.37 10.21
N SER A 98 18.48 1.06 9.93
CA SER A 98 17.22 0.35 9.75
C SER A 98 16.39 0.32 11.03
N TYR A 99 17.02 0.09 12.18
CA TYR A 99 16.38 0.13 13.49
C TYR A 99 15.79 1.50 13.81
N ASP A 100 16.57 2.57 13.61
CA ASP A 100 16.12 3.95 13.83
C ASP A 100 14.97 4.31 12.89
N HIS A 101 15.06 3.93 11.61
CA HIS A 101 13.97 4.13 10.66
C HIS A 101 12.68 3.39 11.05
N LEU A 102 12.78 2.17 11.59
CA LEU A 102 11.62 1.44 12.10
C LEU A 102 10.98 2.13 13.31
N ILE A 103 11.79 2.63 14.24
CA ILE A 103 11.30 3.41 15.39
C ILE A 103 10.58 4.67 14.92
N ASP A 104 11.19 5.43 14.02
CA ASP A 104 10.61 6.66 13.51
C ASP A 104 9.29 6.40 12.77
N ASN A 105 9.23 5.34 11.95
CA ASN A 105 8.00 4.93 11.27
C ASN A 105 6.90 4.54 12.27
N LEU A 106 7.23 3.80 13.33
CA LEU A 106 6.29 3.47 14.40
C LEU A 106 5.80 4.72 15.15
N ASN A 107 6.70 5.62 15.52
CA ASN A 107 6.37 6.87 16.20
C ASN A 107 5.44 7.75 15.34
N ASN A 108 5.74 7.88 14.05
CA ASN A 108 4.90 8.60 13.11
C ASN A 108 3.49 8.00 13.01
N LYS A 109 3.38 6.67 12.93
CA LYS A 109 2.07 5.98 12.91
C LYS A 109 1.30 6.18 14.21
N ILE A 110 1.97 6.10 15.36
CA ILE A 110 1.37 6.37 16.67
C ILE A 110 0.83 7.79 16.73
N GLN A 111 1.61 8.78 16.27
CA GLN A 111 1.19 10.17 16.24
C GLN A 111 -0.05 10.37 15.35
N ILE A 112 -0.05 9.81 14.15
CA ILE A 112 -1.20 9.88 13.23
C ILE A 112 -2.45 9.24 13.85
N ILE A 113 -2.30 8.08 14.53
CA ILE A 113 -3.42 7.44 15.23
C ILE A 113 -3.95 8.33 16.35
N ASN A 114 -3.07 8.94 17.14
CA ASN A 114 -3.46 9.85 18.22
C ASN A 114 -4.24 11.06 17.69
N ASP A 115 -3.77 11.68 16.60
CA ASP A 115 -4.45 12.81 15.95
C ASP A 115 -5.84 12.40 15.45
N TYR A 116 -5.96 11.21 14.85
CA TYR A 116 -7.23 10.64 14.43
C TYR A 116 -8.18 10.33 15.59
N LEU A 117 -7.68 9.82 16.71
CA LEU A 117 -8.48 9.57 17.91
C LEU A 117 -8.99 10.87 18.55
N LEU A 118 -8.14 11.90 18.64
CA LEU A 118 -8.53 13.22 19.11
C LEU A 118 -9.64 13.80 18.22
N ARG A 119 -9.46 13.75 16.90
CA ARG A 119 -10.45 14.25 15.95
C ARG A 119 -11.79 13.52 16.07
N LEU A 120 -11.75 12.20 16.24
CA LEU A 120 -12.95 11.39 16.40
C LEU A 120 -13.69 11.73 17.72
N LYS A 121 -12.94 12.04 18.79
CA LYS A 121 -13.52 12.53 20.05
C LYS A 121 -14.24 13.86 19.85
N GLU A 122 -13.63 14.83 19.17
CA GLU A 122 -14.26 16.11 18.84
C GLU A 122 -15.56 15.93 18.04
N LEU A 123 -15.56 15.07 17.02
CA LEU A 123 -16.74 14.82 16.20
C LEU A 123 -17.89 14.20 17.00
N ARG A 124 -17.58 13.28 17.92
CA ARG A 124 -18.58 12.69 18.83
C ARG A 124 -19.17 13.73 19.79
N GLU A 125 -18.33 14.56 20.40
CA GLU A 125 -18.78 15.63 21.31
C GLU A 125 -19.66 16.65 20.58
N ASN A 126 -19.25 17.07 19.37
CA ASN A 126 -20.04 17.99 18.54
C ASN A 126 -21.39 17.40 18.12
N LYS A 127 -21.45 16.09 17.83
CA LYS A 127 -22.71 15.42 17.51
C LYS A 127 -23.67 15.38 18.70
N ILE A 128 -23.17 15.04 19.89
CA ILE A 128 -23.96 15.03 21.13
C ILE A 128 -24.49 16.43 21.43
N ASN A 129 -23.63 17.46 21.33
CA ASN A 129 -24.05 18.85 21.55
C ASN A 129 -25.13 19.26 20.55
N LEU A 130 -24.97 18.95 19.25
CA LEU A 130 -25.98 19.26 18.24
C LEU A 130 -27.32 18.57 18.51
N ASP A 131 -27.29 17.30 18.89
CA ASP A 131 -28.48 16.52 19.23
C ASP A 131 -29.19 17.12 20.48
N GLN A 132 -28.43 17.54 21.50
CA GLN A 132 -28.98 18.21 22.69
C GLN A 132 -29.60 19.58 22.38
N PHE A 133 -28.91 20.43 21.60
CA PHE A 133 -29.46 21.73 21.16
C PHE A 133 -30.70 21.56 20.27
N SER A 134 -30.78 20.49 19.47
CA SER A 134 -31.95 20.19 18.65
C SER A 134 -33.15 19.76 19.50
N ASN A 135 -32.93 18.96 20.55
CA ASN A 135 -33.97 18.52 21.47
C ASN A 135 -34.46 19.65 22.39
N GLU A 136 -33.58 20.54 22.84
CA GLU A 136 -33.98 21.73 23.63
C GLU A 136 -34.81 22.73 22.81
N LYS A 137 -34.51 22.91 21.51
CA LYS A 137 -35.33 23.75 20.62
C LYS A 137 -36.67 23.13 20.24
N PHE A 138 -36.80 21.81 20.31
CA PHE A 138 -38.07 21.10 20.03
C PHE A 138 -38.98 20.96 21.26
N SER A 139 -38.49 21.28 22.46
CA SER A 139 -39.26 21.25 23.71
C SER A 139 -40.12 22.50 23.96
N GLY A 140 -40.13 23.46 23.03
CA GLY A 140 -40.78 24.77 23.22
C GLY A 140 -41.87 25.15 22.22
N GLN A 141 -42.27 24.28 21.29
CA GLN A 141 -43.33 24.62 20.34
C GLN A 141 -44.28 23.42 20.17
N ASP A 142 -45.35 23.46 20.97
CA ASP A 142 -46.56 22.66 20.76
C ASP A 142 -47.07 22.82 19.32
N ASP A 143 -47.57 21.71 18.78
CA ASP A 143 -48.51 21.57 17.67
C ASP A 143 -48.16 22.27 16.35
N ILE A 144 -47.66 21.49 15.37
CA ILE A 144 -48.21 21.48 14.00
C ILE A 144 -47.94 20.10 13.37
N ASP A 145 -49.02 19.34 13.32
CA ASP A 145 -49.48 18.46 12.24
C ASP A 145 -48.44 17.73 11.36
N THR A 146 -48.30 16.44 11.68
CA THR A 146 -48.63 15.30 10.80
C THR A 146 -48.45 15.46 9.29
N TYR A 147 -47.57 14.61 8.74
CA TYR A 147 -47.65 13.97 7.42
C TYR A 147 -47.90 14.88 6.20
N SER A 148 -46.87 15.07 5.38
CA SER A 148 -47.10 15.35 3.97
C SER A 148 -46.18 14.53 3.10
N ASP A 149 -46.85 13.83 2.19
CA ASP A 149 -46.39 12.76 1.36
C ASP A 149 -45.25 13.13 0.42
N THR A 150 -44.57 12.05 0.04
CA THR A 150 -43.79 11.87 -1.16
C THR A 150 -44.32 12.62 -2.39
N SER A 151 -43.39 12.96 -3.30
CA SER A 151 -43.55 13.26 -4.73
C SER A 151 -43.44 14.73 -5.15
N SER A 152 -42.26 15.09 -5.65
CA SER A 152 -42.10 16.00 -6.80
C SER A 152 -40.64 16.01 -7.26
N ILE A 153 -40.25 14.96 -7.99
CA ILE A 153 -39.19 15.12 -9.00
C ILE A 153 -39.85 15.92 -10.12
N CYS A 154 -39.43 17.16 -10.25
CA CYS A 154 -39.78 18.05 -11.34
C CYS A 154 -39.08 17.55 -12.63
N ASP A 155 -39.79 16.73 -13.41
CA ASP A 155 -39.49 16.54 -14.82
C ASP A 155 -39.85 17.83 -15.58
N THR A 156 -38.86 18.69 -15.79
CA THR A 156 -38.97 19.78 -16.75
C THR A 156 -38.48 19.29 -18.10
N SER A 157 -39.33 18.60 -18.86
CA SER A 157 -39.18 18.59 -20.31
C SER A 157 -40.54 18.81 -20.96
N SER A 158 -40.64 19.99 -21.54
CA SER A 158 -41.75 20.54 -22.29
C SER A 158 -42.23 19.61 -23.40
N LEU A 159 -43.55 19.43 -23.41
CA LEU A 159 -44.43 19.15 -24.54
C LEU A 159 -43.78 19.30 -25.94
N GLN A 160 -43.78 18.22 -26.72
CA GLN A 160 -44.31 18.23 -28.10
C GLN A 160 -44.30 16.83 -28.76
N SER A 161 -45.45 16.52 -29.37
CA SER A 161 -45.61 15.77 -30.62
C SER A 161 -45.49 14.23 -30.62
N TYR A 162 -46.67 13.61 -30.71
CA TYR A 162 -47.00 12.37 -31.43
C TYR A 162 -45.97 11.91 -32.48
N ASN A 163 -45.45 10.68 -32.34
CA ASN A 163 -45.54 9.65 -33.40
C ASN A 163 -44.93 8.30 -32.97
N THR A 164 -45.69 7.27 -33.33
CA THR A 164 -45.44 5.85 -33.53
C THR A 164 -43.99 5.38 -33.70
N GLY A 165 -43.65 4.25 -33.06
CA GLY A 165 -42.71 3.27 -33.65
C GLY A 165 -41.49 2.88 -32.81
N ASN A 166 -41.52 1.65 -32.28
CA ASN A 166 -40.36 0.77 -31.99
C ASN A 166 -39.01 1.41 -31.65
N THR A 167 -38.64 1.45 -30.36
CA THR A 167 -37.23 1.23 -29.96
C THR A 167 -37.13 0.62 -28.55
N ASN A 168 -36.71 -0.64 -28.50
CA ASN A 168 -36.19 -1.35 -27.33
C ASN A 168 -34.87 -0.70 -26.84
N GLN A 169 -34.91 0.45 -26.17
CA GLN A 169 -33.71 1.12 -25.65
C GLN A 169 -33.87 1.68 -24.22
N THR A 170 -34.26 0.85 -23.27
CA THR A 170 -34.28 1.22 -21.83
C THR A 170 -33.58 0.18 -20.95
N LEU A 171 -32.36 -0.22 -21.34
CA LEU A 171 -31.54 -1.17 -20.54
C LEU A 171 -30.15 -0.62 -20.15
N LYS A 172 -29.81 0.64 -20.44
CA LYS A 172 -28.47 1.21 -20.17
C LYS A 172 -28.36 2.09 -18.92
N THR A 173 -29.43 2.27 -18.14
CA THR A 173 -29.45 3.16 -16.96
C THR A 173 -29.02 2.49 -15.65
N ASN A 174 -29.32 1.19 -15.47
CA ASN A 174 -29.01 0.47 -14.22
C ASN A 174 -27.49 0.24 -14.01
N ALA A 175 -26.74 -0.06 -15.06
CA ALA A 175 -25.29 -0.26 -14.97
C ALA A 175 -24.52 1.05 -14.69
N SER A 176 -25.09 2.19 -15.07
CA SER A 176 -24.55 3.54 -14.86
C SER A 176 -24.82 4.01 -13.43
N HIS A 177 -26.02 3.71 -12.92
CA HIS A 177 -26.43 3.99 -11.56
C HIS A 177 -25.64 3.12 -10.55
N SER A 178 -25.50 1.82 -10.80
CA SER A 178 -24.66 0.91 -10.00
C SER A 178 -23.19 1.35 -9.95
N ARG A 179 -22.60 1.75 -11.09
CA ARG A 179 -21.23 2.31 -11.13
C ARG A 179 -21.11 3.63 -10.36
N LYS A 180 -22.13 4.49 -10.39
CA LYS A 180 -22.17 5.75 -9.64
C LYS A 180 -22.30 5.49 -8.13
N ILE A 181 -23.16 4.57 -7.72
CA ILE A 181 -23.30 4.13 -6.31
C ILE A 181 -21.97 3.56 -5.82
N LYS A 182 -21.35 2.63 -6.56
CA LYS A 182 -20.04 2.06 -6.20
C LYS A 182 -18.94 3.12 -6.08
N ARG A 183 -18.93 4.14 -6.95
CA ARG A 183 -18.01 5.28 -6.85
C ARG A 183 -18.30 6.18 -5.65
N MET A 184 -19.56 6.37 -5.28
CA MET A 184 -19.94 7.13 -4.08
C MET A 184 -19.59 6.36 -2.80
N GLU A 185 -19.78 5.04 -2.79
CA GLU A 185 -19.34 4.15 -1.71
C GLU A 185 -17.82 4.18 -1.54
N GLN A 186 -17.05 4.13 -2.63
CA GLN A 186 -15.58 4.24 -2.58
C GLN A 186 -15.12 5.60 -2.02
N LYS A 187 -15.81 6.68 -2.36
CA LYS A 187 -15.51 8.02 -1.83
C LYS A 187 -15.88 8.19 -0.36
N LYS A 188 -16.72 7.30 0.19
CA LYS A 188 -17.10 7.31 1.61
C LYS A 188 -15.89 7.08 2.52
N TYR A 189 -14.88 6.37 2.06
CA TYR A 189 -13.67 6.03 2.82
C TYR A 189 -12.48 6.95 2.56
N LEU A 190 -12.64 7.91 1.64
CA LEU A 190 -11.57 8.85 1.28
C LEU A 190 -11.50 9.96 2.33
N LEU A 191 -10.38 10.09 3.04
CA LEU A 191 -10.22 11.10 4.09
C LEU A 191 -10.45 12.50 3.56
N LYS A 192 -11.53 13.13 4.01
CA LYS A 192 -11.81 14.54 3.76
C LYS A 192 -12.37 15.16 5.02
N LYS A 193 -11.59 16.05 5.64
CA LYS A 193 -12.02 16.84 6.80
C LYS A 193 -13.32 17.60 6.46
N GLY A 194 -14.32 17.54 7.33
CA GLY A 194 -15.64 18.14 7.14
C GLY A 194 -16.60 17.35 6.25
N SER A 195 -16.29 16.10 5.91
CA SER A 195 -17.20 15.21 5.19
C SER A 195 -18.33 14.71 6.12
N THR A 196 -19.53 14.48 5.56
CA THR A 196 -20.66 13.90 6.32
C THR A 196 -20.35 12.52 6.91
N ASN A 197 -19.35 11.82 6.37
CA ASN A 197 -18.90 10.51 6.84
C ASN A 197 -17.47 10.56 7.43
N GLU A 198 -17.00 11.72 7.90
CA GLU A 198 -15.65 11.90 8.44
C GLU A 198 -15.31 10.85 9.52
N ASP A 199 -16.23 10.53 10.43
CA ASP A 199 -16.05 9.48 11.45
C ASP A 199 -15.69 8.11 10.83
N LEU A 200 -16.42 7.70 9.79
CA LEU A 200 -16.22 6.41 9.13
C LEU A 200 -14.92 6.40 8.31
N GLN A 201 -14.53 7.55 7.75
CA GLN A 201 -13.26 7.73 7.05
C GLN A 201 -12.08 7.56 8.01
N ILE A 202 -12.15 8.19 9.18
CA ILE A 202 -11.11 8.11 10.21
C ILE A 202 -10.99 6.67 10.72
N ILE A 203 -12.10 6.00 11.02
CA ILE A 203 -12.08 4.59 11.47
C ILE A 203 -11.43 3.68 10.42
N TYR A 204 -11.75 3.89 9.14
CA TYR A 204 -11.15 3.14 8.05
C TYR A 204 -9.64 3.41 7.93
N ALA A 205 -9.23 4.67 8.05
CA ALA A 205 -7.83 5.08 8.03
C ALA A 205 -7.01 4.43 9.16
N ILE A 206 -7.56 4.39 10.38
CA ILE A 206 -6.94 3.71 11.52
C ILE A 206 -6.80 2.21 11.23
N LYS A 207 -7.84 1.57 10.67
CA LYS A 207 -7.79 0.16 10.28
C LYS A 207 -6.67 -0.09 9.25
N GLU A 208 -6.53 0.74 8.23
CA GLU A 208 -5.45 0.62 7.25
C GLU A 208 -4.07 0.79 7.89
N LEU A 209 -3.91 1.75 8.80
CA LEU A 209 -2.65 1.95 9.53
C LEU A 209 -2.26 0.71 10.37
N ILE A 210 -3.23 0.09 11.05
CA ILE A 210 -3.01 -1.15 11.81
C ILE A 210 -2.61 -2.30 10.87
N MET A 211 -3.26 -2.42 9.71
CA MET A 211 -2.88 -3.43 8.72
C MET A 211 -1.45 -3.18 8.21
N GLN A 212 -1.07 -1.94 7.93
CA GLN A 212 0.29 -1.61 7.51
C GLN A 212 1.32 -1.82 8.62
N SER A 213 0.95 -1.66 9.91
CA SER A 213 1.90 -1.98 10.99
C SER A 213 2.23 -3.46 11.07
N SER A 214 1.35 -4.36 10.61
CA SER A 214 1.66 -5.80 10.56
C SER A 214 2.87 -6.15 9.70
N GLN A 215 3.12 -5.37 8.63
CA GLN A 215 4.30 -5.51 7.78
C GLN A 215 5.57 -5.07 8.52
N ILE A 216 5.50 -3.96 9.25
CA ILE A 216 6.60 -3.47 10.10
C ILE A 216 6.98 -4.51 11.16
N PHE A 217 6.00 -5.21 11.74
CA PHE A 217 6.30 -6.30 12.69
C PHE A 217 7.06 -7.46 12.04
N GLN A 218 6.80 -7.77 10.77
CA GLN A 218 7.56 -8.81 10.05
C GLN A 218 9.00 -8.38 9.80
N GLU A 219 9.21 -7.12 9.43
CA GLU A 219 10.54 -6.52 9.25
C GLU A 219 11.32 -6.47 10.58
N ALA A 220 10.67 -6.04 11.66
CA ALA A 220 11.25 -5.98 13.00
C ALA A 220 11.63 -7.36 13.54
N ASN A 221 10.81 -8.40 13.28
CA ASN A 221 11.17 -9.79 13.62
C ASN A 221 12.40 -10.30 12.86
N GLY A 222 12.80 -9.66 11.75
CA GLY A 222 14.05 -9.99 11.08
C GLY A 222 15.29 -9.48 11.82
N LEU A 223 15.14 -8.45 12.66
CA LEU A 223 16.23 -7.77 13.38
C LEU A 223 16.48 -8.31 14.79
N ILE A 224 15.47 -8.95 15.42
CA ILE A 224 15.48 -9.45 16.82
C ILE A 224 15.74 -10.96 16.83
#